data_AF-A0A2E7QPI4-F1
#
_entry.id   AF-A0A2E7QPI4-F1
#
_cell.length_a   1.000
_cell.length_b   1.000
_cell.length_c   1.000
_cell.angle_alpha   90.00
_cell.angle_beta   90.00
_cell.angle_gamma   90.00
#
_symmetry.space_group_name_H-M   'P 1'
#
loop_
_entity.id
_entity.type
_entity.pdbx_description
1 polymer ?
#
loop_
_entity_poly.entity_id
_entity_poly.type
_entity_poly.pdbx_seq_one_letter_code
_entity_poly.pdbx_strand_id
1 'polypeptide(L)'
;MFIALLLLPVCAGGGVALFKTLRAAGGAETAWVPLMAGALSWLAIYSLLPKPMWVYVFGHEFTHAIWAWLCGGSVKGMKVTAEGGHVYVTKDNFLITLAPYFFPLYALAVSGVYALGSRLGAWSGVVPVAVFHLLLGAAYAFHVTLTWHILQTRQPDITSQGRLFSAVIIFLGNVLVLLLAVPLLTGSSTLAEAFGWWGGSLSDMGRWAWAGISGIIHP
;
A
#
# COMPACT_ATOMS: atom_id res chain seq x y z
N MET A 1 -19.69 10.52 2.97
CA MET A 1 -20.08 9.58 4.04
C MET A 1 -20.77 8.32 3.49
N PHE A 2 -21.88 8.44 2.75
CA PHE A 2 -22.60 7.28 2.18
C PHE A 2 -21.72 6.35 1.33
N ILE A 3 -20.90 6.90 0.43
CA ILE A 3 -19.95 6.10 -0.38
C ILE A 3 -19.00 5.27 0.49
N ALA A 4 -18.50 5.85 1.58
CA ALA A 4 -17.58 5.14 2.47
C ALA A 4 -18.26 3.95 3.18
N LEU A 5 -19.53 4.09 3.55
CA LEU A 5 -20.31 3.00 4.15
C LEU A 5 -20.55 1.86 3.16
N LEU A 6 -20.87 2.20 1.90
CA LEU A 6 -21.06 1.21 0.83
C LEU A 6 -19.77 0.43 0.50
N LEU A 7 -18.61 0.99 0.80
CA LEU A 7 -17.31 0.35 0.59
C LEU A 7 -16.86 -0.53 1.77
N LEU A 8 -17.54 -0.52 2.93
CA LEU A 8 -17.15 -1.35 4.07
C LEU A 8 -17.15 -2.87 3.77
N PRO A 9 -18.15 -3.44 3.06
CA PRO A 9 -18.09 -4.84 2.64
C PRO A 9 -16.90 -5.13 1.72
N VAL A 10 -16.52 -4.17 0.88
CA VAL A 10 -15.34 -4.26 0.00
C VAL A 10 -14.06 -4.31 0.83
N CYS A 11 -13.95 -3.49 1.88
CA CYS A 11 -12.85 -3.57 2.84
C CYS A 11 -12.81 -4.92 3.56
N ALA A 12 -13.95 -5.40 4.06
CA ALA A 12 -14.02 -6.68 4.76
C ALA A 12 -13.57 -7.85 3.85
N GLY A 13 -14.08 -7.90 2.61
CA GLY A 13 -13.65 -8.88 1.62
C GLY A 13 -12.17 -8.78 1.28
N GLY A 14 -11.63 -7.56 1.18
CA GLY A 14 -10.21 -7.31 0.93
C GLY A 14 -9.33 -7.78 2.08
N GLY A 15 -9.76 -7.58 3.33
CA GLY A 15 -9.09 -8.09 4.52
C GLY A 15 -9.06 -9.62 4.56
N VAL A 16 -10.17 -10.29 4.22
CA VAL A 16 -10.24 -11.75 4.11
C VAL A 16 -9.31 -12.27 3.02
N ALA A 17 -9.30 -11.64 1.84
CA ALA A 17 -8.40 -11.98 0.76
C ALA A 17 -6.93 -11.86 1.18
N LEU A 18 -6.56 -10.72 1.78
CA LEU A 18 -5.21 -10.48 2.26
C LEU A 18 -4.78 -11.52 3.31
N PHE A 19 -5.67 -11.87 4.25
CA PHE A 19 -5.40 -12.92 5.24
C PHE A 19 -5.11 -14.27 4.57
N LYS A 20 -5.92 -14.68 3.59
CA LYS A 20 -5.70 -15.92 2.85
C LYS A 20 -4.39 -15.90 2.05
N THR A 21 -4.06 -14.77 1.42
CA THR A 21 -2.79 -14.57 0.70
C THR A 21 -1.58 -14.68 1.62
N LEU A 22 -1.61 -14.02 2.79
CA LEU A 22 -0.54 -14.11 3.77
C LEU A 22 -0.40 -15.53 4.34
N ARG A 23 -1.53 -16.22 4.60
CA ARG A 23 -1.52 -17.60 5.06
C ARG A 23 -0.91 -18.55 4.04
N ALA A 24 -1.26 -18.41 2.75
CA ALA A 24 -0.68 -19.20 1.67
C ALA A 24 0.83 -18.96 1.55
N ALA A 25 1.27 -17.73 1.78
CA ALA A 25 2.67 -17.34 1.71
C ALA A 25 3.52 -17.75 2.93
N GLY A 26 2.94 -18.28 4.02
CA GLY A 26 3.63 -18.47 5.29
C GLY A 26 4.92 -19.31 5.24
N GLY A 27 5.04 -20.22 4.27
CA GLY A 27 6.23 -21.07 4.08
C GLY A 27 7.35 -20.47 3.23
N ALA A 28 7.23 -19.24 2.73
CA ALA A 28 8.21 -18.63 1.82
C ALA A 28 9.44 -18.05 2.55
N GLU A 29 10.19 -18.89 3.26
CA GLU A 29 11.30 -18.47 4.14
C GLU A 29 12.36 -17.64 3.41
N THR A 30 12.69 -17.99 2.16
CA THR A 30 13.68 -17.29 1.33
C THR A 30 13.28 -15.85 1.00
N ALA A 31 11.97 -15.54 1.02
CA ALA A 31 11.45 -14.19 0.90
C ALA A 31 11.29 -13.53 2.27
N TRP A 32 10.67 -14.22 3.23
CA TRP A 32 10.29 -13.63 4.51
C TRP A 32 11.45 -13.32 5.44
N VAL A 33 12.44 -14.21 5.56
CA VAL A 33 13.57 -14.01 6.48
C VAL A 33 14.33 -12.70 6.16
N PRO A 34 14.84 -12.48 4.93
CA PRO A 34 15.50 -11.23 4.60
C PRO A 34 14.56 -10.03 4.69
N LEU A 35 13.30 -10.16 4.25
CA LEU A 35 12.32 -9.06 4.32
C LEU A 35 12.06 -8.63 5.76
N MET A 36 11.86 -9.57 6.68
CA MET A 36 11.69 -9.30 8.11
C MET A 36 12.96 -8.72 8.73
N ALA A 37 14.15 -9.21 8.37
CA ALA A 37 15.41 -8.63 8.83
C ALA A 37 15.54 -7.16 8.40
N GLY A 38 15.12 -6.83 7.18
CA GLY A 38 15.09 -5.46 6.67
C GLY A 38 14.11 -4.58 7.43
N ALA A 39 12.89 -5.08 7.65
CA ALA A 39 11.86 -4.38 8.41
C ALA A 39 12.31 -4.11 9.86
N LEU A 40 12.90 -5.11 10.53
CA LEU A 40 13.44 -4.98 11.88
C LEU A 40 14.62 -4.00 11.94
N SER A 41 15.51 -4.03 10.94
CA SER A 41 16.61 -3.06 10.83
C SER A 41 16.08 -1.63 10.73
N TRP A 42 15.06 -1.40 9.90
CA TRP A 42 14.40 -0.12 9.84
C TRP A 42 13.71 0.26 11.16
N LEU A 43 13.02 -0.66 11.82
CA LEU A 43 12.37 -0.38 13.11
C LEU A 43 13.39 0.02 14.19
N ALA A 44 14.58 -0.57 14.18
CA ALA A 44 15.68 -0.15 15.03
C ALA A 44 16.11 1.29 14.72
N ILE A 45 16.33 1.62 13.44
CA ILE A 45 16.66 2.99 13.00
C ILE A 45 15.55 3.97 13.42
N TYR A 46 14.28 3.66 13.14
CA TYR A 46 13.12 4.49 13.46
C TYR A 46 13.00 4.80 14.96
N SER A 47 13.37 3.84 15.81
CA SER A 47 13.26 3.95 17.26
C SER A 47 14.47 4.62 17.90
N LEU A 48 15.68 4.41 17.36
CA LEU A 48 16.93 4.85 17.97
C LEU A 48 17.50 6.13 17.36
N LEU A 49 17.12 6.48 16.13
CA LEU A 49 17.67 7.63 15.39
C LEU A 49 16.59 8.67 15.10
N PRO A 50 16.98 9.93 14.81
CA PRO A 50 16.05 10.94 14.33
C PRO A 50 15.30 10.49 13.07
N LYS A 51 13.99 10.75 13.03
CA LYS A 51 13.15 10.38 11.88
C LYS A 51 13.62 11.16 10.65
N PRO A 52 13.87 10.51 9.50
CA PRO A 52 14.33 11.17 8.28
C PRO A 52 13.18 11.89 7.57
N MET A 53 12.63 12.92 8.22
CA MET A 53 11.40 13.59 7.77
C MET A 53 11.53 14.21 6.39
N TRP A 54 12.69 14.75 6.03
CA TRP A 54 12.91 15.29 4.69
C TRP A 54 12.72 14.23 3.58
N VAL A 55 13.25 13.02 3.79
CA VAL A 55 13.10 11.90 2.84
C VAL A 55 11.62 11.53 2.75
N TYR A 56 10.94 11.44 3.89
CA TYR A 56 9.51 11.19 3.89
C TYR A 56 8.73 12.24 3.09
N VAL A 57 8.92 13.53 3.39
CA VAL A 57 8.16 14.62 2.77
C VAL A 57 8.44 14.66 1.27
N PHE A 58 9.69 14.43 0.85
CA PHE A 58 10.00 14.28 -0.56
C PHE A 58 9.16 13.18 -1.20
N GLY A 59 9.14 11.98 -0.60
CA GLY A 59 8.37 10.85 -1.12
C GLY A 59 6.86 11.13 -1.13
N HIS A 60 6.35 11.86 -0.14
CA HIS A 60 4.95 12.27 -0.04
C HIS A 60 4.54 13.19 -1.20
N GLU A 61 5.25 14.31 -1.37
CA GLU A 61 4.96 15.27 -2.44
C GLU A 61 5.22 14.70 -3.83
N PHE A 62 6.28 13.90 -3.98
CA PHE A 62 6.57 13.25 -5.25
C PHE A 62 5.51 12.21 -5.63
N THR A 63 4.90 11.56 -4.64
CA THR A 63 3.76 10.66 -4.90
C THR A 63 2.56 11.45 -5.43
N HIS A 64 2.22 12.60 -4.86
CA HIS A 64 1.18 13.46 -5.43
C HIS A 64 1.50 13.88 -6.87
N ALA A 65 2.76 14.26 -7.16
CA ALA A 65 3.20 14.59 -8.51
C ALA A 65 2.99 13.44 -9.51
N ILE A 66 3.40 12.22 -9.16
CA ILE A 66 3.21 11.02 -10.00
C ILE A 66 1.72 10.80 -10.27
N TRP A 67 0.90 10.81 -9.22
CA TRP A 67 -0.53 10.51 -9.36
C TRP A 67 -1.28 11.60 -10.11
N ALA A 68 -0.90 12.86 -9.96
CA ALA A 68 -1.43 13.95 -10.76
C ALA A 68 -1.13 13.74 -12.24
N TRP A 69 0.10 13.37 -12.59
CA TRP A 69 0.48 13.04 -13.96
C TRP A 69 -0.29 11.83 -14.51
N LEU A 70 -0.41 10.74 -13.73
CA LEU A 70 -1.19 9.55 -14.11
C LEU A 70 -2.69 9.87 -14.33
N CYS A 71 -3.23 10.85 -13.61
CA CYS A 71 -4.60 11.32 -13.78
C CYS A 71 -4.76 12.33 -14.95
N GLY A 72 -3.74 12.55 -15.77
CA GLY A 72 -3.74 13.49 -16.90
C GLY A 72 -3.54 14.96 -16.50
N GLY A 73 -3.05 15.22 -15.29
CA GLY A 73 -2.60 16.54 -14.86
C GLY A 73 -1.15 16.83 -15.23
N SER A 74 -0.68 18.02 -14.87
CA SER A 74 0.72 18.42 -15.03
C SER A 74 1.28 18.94 -13.70
N VAL A 75 2.58 18.71 -13.48
CA VAL A 75 3.31 19.19 -12.31
C VAL A 75 4.01 20.49 -12.69
N LYS A 76 3.72 21.57 -11.97
CA LYS A 76 4.27 22.92 -12.20
C LYS A 76 5.47 23.23 -11.31
N GLY A 77 5.59 22.54 -10.19
CA GLY A 77 6.70 22.68 -9.25
C GLY A 77 6.46 21.89 -7.98
N MET A 78 7.49 21.75 -7.18
CA MET A 78 7.45 21.03 -5.91
C MET A 78 8.40 21.71 -4.93
N LYS A 79 7.96 21.90 -3.69
CA LYS A 79 8.79 22.40 -2.58
C LYS A 79 8.76 21.37 -1.46
N VAL A 80 9.94 21.03 -0.94
CA VAL A 80 10.12 20.00 0.09
C VAL A 80 11.05 20.53 1.17
N THR A 81 10.61 20.47 2.42
CA THR A 81 11.43 20.70 3.61
C THR A 81 11.23 19.57 4.62
N ALA A 82 11.95 19.59 5.75
CA ALA A 82 11.78 18.57 6.80
C ALA A 82 10.47 18.77 7.59
N GLU A 83 9.92 19.98 7.58
CA GLU A 83 8.71 20.39 8.30
C GLU A 83 7.44 20.17 7.48
N GLY A 84 7.55 20.10 6.15
CA GLY A 84 6.43 19.91 5.25
C GLY A 84 6.78 20.15 3.79
N GLY A 85 5.81 19.91 2.92
CA GLY A 85 5.97 20.02 1.48
C GLY A 85 4.72 20.60 0.82
N HIS A 86 4.86 20.95 -0.45
CA HIS A 86 3.73 21.27 -1.30
C HIS A 86 4.10 21.03 -2.77
N VAL A 87 3.24 20.31 -3.49
CA VAL A 87 3.31 20.15 -4.93
C VAL A 87 2.29 21.03 -5.64
N TYR A 88 2.71 21.70 -6.71
CA TYR A 88 1.83 22.50 -7.55
C TYR A 88 1.39 21.67 -8.76
N VAL A 89 0.13 21.23 -8.77
CA VAL A 89 -0.43 20.37 -9.83
C VAL A 89 -1.68 21.00 -10.45
N THR A 90 -1.96 20.69 -11.71
CA THR A 90 -3.16 21.21 -12.41
C THR A 90 -4.42 20.38 -12.20
N LYS A 91 -4.30 19.24 -11.51
CA LYS A 91 -5.42 18.34 -11.23
C LYS A 91 -5.25 17.82 -9.81
N ASP A 92 -6.36 17.83 -9.08
CA ASP A 92 -6.46 17.28 -7.74
C ASP A 92 -7.78 16.51 -7.63
N ASN A 93 -7.71 15.34 -7.01
CA ASN A 93 -8.85 14.48 -6.72
C ASN A 93 -8.46 13.55 -5.56
N PHE A 94 -9.45 12.92 -4.92
CA PHE A 94 -9.20 12.10 -3.73
C PHE A 94 -8.13 11.02 -3.91
N LEU A 95 -7.95 10.48 -5.11
CA LEU A 95 -6.96 9.44 -5.38
C LEU A 95 -5.54 10.04 -5.38
N ILE A 96 -5.37 11.22 -5.99
CA ILE A 96 -4.12 11.99 -5.92
C ILE A 96 -3.84 12.41 -4.48
N THR A 97 -4.84 12.97 -3.79
CA THR A 97 -4.71 13.47 -2.41
C THR A 97 -4.38 12.36 -1.41
N LEU A 98 -4.88 11.14 -1.62
CA LEU A 98 -4.68 10.03 -0.67
C LEU A 98 -3.56 9.06 -1.09
N ALA A 99 -3.00 9.21 -2.28
CA ALA A 99 -1.96 8.33 -2.80
C ALA A 99 -0.75 8.14 -1.87
N PRO A 100 -0.18 9.18 -1.23
CA PRO A 100 1.00 9.00 -0.37
C PRO A 100 0.80 8.03 0.81
N TYR A 101 -0.45 7.82 1.22
CA TYR A 101 -0.80 6.99 2.37
C TYR A 101 -0.96 5.50 2.02
N PHE A 102 -1.00 5.14 0.73
CA PHE A 102 -1.09 3.74 0.30
C PHE A 102 -0.11 3.35 -0.80
N PHE A 103 0.56 4.30 -1.44
CA PHE A 103 1.54 4.05 -2.49
C PHE A 103 2.97 4.04 -1.91
N PRO A 104 3.60 2.86 -1.72
CA PRO A 104 4.89 2.77 -1.06
C PRO A 104 6.03 3.08 -2.05
N LEU A 105 6.18 4.36 -2.42
CA LEU A 105 7.10 4.85 -3.44
C LEU A 105 8.49 4.22 -3.37
N TYR A 106 9.12 4.21 -2.18
CA TYR A 106 10.47 3.69 -2.00
C TYR A 106 10.54 2.16 -2.15
N ALA A 107 9.53 1.43 -1.70
CA ALA A 107 9.46 -0.01 -1.91
C ALA A 107 9.35 -0.33 -3.41
N LEU A 108 8.51 0.41 -4.14
CA LEU A 108 8.37 0.27 -5.59
C LEU A 108 9.65 0.66 -6.33
N ALA A 109 10.36 1.69 -5.88
CA ALA A 109 11.67 2.06 -6.44
C ALA A 109 12.71 0.95 -6.24
N VAL A 110 12.79 0.36 -5.05
CA VAL A 110 13.65 -0.81 -4.77
C VAL A 110 13.29 -1.98 -5.68
N SER A 111 12.01 -2.30 -5.83
CA SER A 111 11.53 -3.35 -6.75
C SER A 111 11.85 -3.04 -8.21
N GLY A 112 11.67 -1.81 -8.67
CA GLY A 112 11.95 -1.40 -10.04
C GLY A 112 13.44 -1.46 -10.38
N VAL A 113 14.29 -1.00 -9.46
CA VAL A 113 15.75 -1.11 -9.58
C VAL A 113 16.14 -2.58 -9.67
N TYR A 114 15.66 -3.43 -8.74
CA TYR A 114 15.94 -4.86 -8.75
C TYR A 114 15.51 -5.55 -10.05
N ALA A 115 14.29 -5.27 -10.52
CA ALA A 115 13.77 -5.83 -11.76
C ALA A 115 14.61 -5.42 -12.97
N LEU A 116 15.05 -4.16 -13.04
CA LEU A 116 15.91 -3.67 -14.13
C LEU A 116 17.28 -4.36 -14.10
N GLY A 117 17.95 -4.40 -12.95
CA GLY A 117 19.25 -5.06 -12.84
C GLY A 117 19.19 -6.57 -13.12
N SER A 118 18.09 -7.22 -12.72
CA SER A 118 17.84 -8.63 -13.05
C SER A 118 17.64 -8.83 -14.56
N ARG A 119 16.86 -7.95 -15.21
CA ARG A 119 16.62 -7.98 -16.66
C ARG A 119 17.89 -7.74 -17.49
N LEU A 120 18.80 -6.91 -16.98
CA LEU A 120 20.10 -6.65 -17.60
C LEU A 120 21.12 -7.77 -17.34
N GLY A 121 20.74 -8.83 -16.62
CA GLY A 121 21.62 -9.95 -16.27
C GLY A 121 22.65 -9.62 -15.19
N ALA A 122 22.62 -8.41 -14.62
CA ALA A 122 23.56 -7.98 -13.60
C ALA A 122 23.28 -8.64 -12.24
N TRP A 123 22.01 -8.93 -11.94
CA TRP A 123 21.57 -9.47 -10.66
C TRP A 123 20.85 -10.80 -10.85
N SER A 124 21.52 -11.89 -10.51
CA SER A 124 20.93 -13.22 -10.46
C SER A 124 21.51 -14.02 -9.29
N GLY A 125 20.75 -14.99 -8.79
CA GLY A 125 21.15 -15.86 -7.69
C GLY A 125 20.71 -15.38 -6.31
N VAL A 126 21.11 -16.16 -5.29
CA VAL A 126 20.57 -16.05 -3.92
C VAL A 126 20.90 -14.72 -3.24
N VAL A 127 22.13 -14.21 -3.42
CA VAL A 127 22.58 -12.99 -2.73
C VAL A 127 21.82 -11.75 -3.21
N PRO A 128 21.74 -11.42 -4.53
CA PRO A 128 20.96 -10.27 -4.98
C PRO A 128 19.47 -10.36 -4.61
N VAL A 129 18.89 -11.57 -4.65
CA VAL A 129 17.50 -11.81 -4.22
C VAL A 129 17.32 -11.50 -2.73
N ALA A 130 18.23 -11.98 -1.87
CA ALA A 130 18.16 -11.73 -0.44
C ALA A 130 18.35 -10.24 -0.11
N VAL A 131 19.30 -9.56 -0.75
CA VAL A 131 19.51 -8.11 -0.60
C VAL A 131 18.27 -7.34 -1.06
N PHE A 132 17.65 -7.73 -2.17
CA PHE A 132 16.40 -7.14 -2.63
C PHE A 132 15.30 -7.25 -1.57
N HIS A 133 15.05 -8.44 -1.03
CA HIS A 133 14.03 -8.64 0.01
C HIS A 133 14.36 -7.84 1.28
N LEU A 134 15.63 -7.79 1.69
CA LEU A 134 16.10 -6.98 2.82
C LEU A 134 15.78 -5.49 2.62
N LEU A 135 16.17 -4.92 1.48
CA LEU A 135 15.93 -3.51 1.17
C LEU A 135 14.42 -3.23 1.02
N LEU A 136 13.67 -4.16 0.43
CA LEU A 136 12.24 -4.04 0.27
C LEU A 136 11.53 -4.02 1.63
N GLY A 137 11.93 -4.91 2.55
CA GLY A 137 11.41 -4.94 3.92
C GLY A 137 11.68 -3.64 4.67
N ALA A 138 12.90 -3.11 4.56
CA ALA A 138 13.26 -1.82 5.16
C ALA A 138 12.44 -0.66 4.55
N ALA A 139 12.33 -0.60 3.22
CA ALA A 139 11.60 0.46 2.52
C ALA A 139 10.08 0.40 2.76
N TYR A 140 9.50 -0.80 2.87
CA TYR A 140 8.09 -0.97 3.20
C TYR A 140 7.81 -0.63 4.67
N ALA A 141 8.68 -1.05 5.60
CA ALA A 141 8.58 -0.65 7.00
C ALA A 141 8.75 0.87 7.18
N PHE A 142 9.64 1.51 6.40
CA PHE A 142 9.75 2.97 6.30
C PHE A 142 8.42 3.60 5.94
N HIS A 143 7.77 3.12 4.89
CA HIS A 143 6.46 3.63 4.46
C HIS A 143 5.43 3.49 5.59
N VAL A 144 5.25 2.28 6.13
CA VAL A 144 4.24 2.01 7.17
C VAL A 144 4.46 2.86 8.42
N THR A 145 5.68 2.91 8.94
CA THR A 145 5.98 3.62 10.22
C THR A 145 5.85 5.13 10.11
N LEU A 146 6.27 5.74 8.99
CA LEU A 146 6.15 7.18 8.81
C LEU A 146 4.75 7.62 8.39
N THR A 147 4.04 6.82 7.59
CA THR A 147 2.61 7.01 7.38
C THR A 147 1.87 6.97 8.72
N TRP A 148 2.13 5.96 9.57
CA TRP A 148 1.56 5.89 10.91
C TRP A 148 1.89 7.14 11.75
N HIS A 149 3.15 7.55 11.78
CA HIS A 149 3.59 8.74 12.52
C HIS A 149 2.80 10.00 12.12
N ILE A 150 2.55 10.19 10.83
CA ILE A 150 1.92 11.40 10.31
C ILE A 150 0.40 11.36 10.43
N LEU A 151 -0.19 10.16 10.36
CA LEU A 151 -1.61 9.95 10.67
C LEU A 151 -1.99 10.31 12.12
N GLN A 152 -1.03 10.37 13.05
CA GLN A 152 -1.25 10.83 14.42
C GLN A 152 -1.48 12.35 14.51
N THR A 153 -1.22 13.08 13.44
CA THR A 153 -1.42 14.53 13.34
C THR A 153 -2.60 14.87 12.44
N ARG A 154 -3.09 16.12 12.50
CA ARG A 154 -4.21 16.54 11.65
C ARG A 154 -3.72 16.82 10.22
N GLN A 155 -3.88 15.85 9.33
CA GLN A 155 -3.49 15.96 7.93
C GLN A 155 -4.57 16.64 7.06
N PRO A 156 -4.25 17.74 6.36
CA PRO A 156 -5.16 18.39 5.41
C PRO A 156 -5.70 17.43 4.35
N ASP A 157 -4.84 16.57 3.79
CA ASP A 157 -5.18 15.57 2.77
C ASP A 157 -6.33 14.64 3.21
N ILE A 158 -6.36 14.27 4.49
CA ILE A 158 -7.38 13.38 5.05
C ILE A 158 -8.63 14.15 5.40
N THR A 159 -8.45 15.31 6.03
CA THR A 159 -9.60 16.09 6.51
C THR A 159 -10.40 16.73 5.38
N SER A 160 -9.76 17.06 4.25
CA SER A 160 -10.42 17.59 3.06
C SER A 160 -11.35 16.58 2.37
N GLN A 161 -11.02 15.29 2.42
CA GLN A 161 -11.82 14.21 1.83
C GLN A 161 -12.82 13.58 2.81
N GLY A 162 -12.67 13.85 4.10
CA GLY A 162 -13.45 13.26 5.18
C GLY A 162 -12.85 11.97 5.71
N ARG A 163 -12.62 11.92 7.03
CA ARG A 163 -11.83 10.86 7.71
C ARG A 163 -12.23 9.42 7.39
N LEU A 164 -13.53 9.10 7.43
CA LEU A 164 -14.01 7.74 7.15
C LEU A 164 -13.76 7.35 5.69
N PHE A 165 -14.01 8.27 4.76
CA PHE A 165 -13.77 8.01 3.34
C PHE A 165 -12.28 7.82 3.07
N SER A 166 -11.42 8.69 3.61
CA SER A 166 -9.97 8.54 3.52
C SER A 166 -9.49 7.20 4.09
N ALA A 167 -9.96 6.82 5.28
CA ALA A 167 -9.56 5.56 5.91
C ALA A 167 -9.90 4.34 5.05
N VAL A 168 -11.09 4.32 4.45
CA VAL A 168 -11.53 3.27 3.52
C VAL A 168 -10.62 3.21 2.28
N ILE A 169 -10.37 4.34 1.62
CA ILE A 169 -9.55 4.38 0.40
C ILE A 169 -8.10 3.99 0.71
N ILE A 170 -7.52 4.48 1.81
CA ILE A 170 -6.16 4.14 2.25
C ILE A 170 -6.05 2.64 2.54
N PHE A 171 -7.04 2.08 3.24
CA PHE A 171 -7.08 0.65 3.52
C PHE A 171 -7.13 -0.17 2.23
N LEU A 172 -8.06 0.15 1.33
CA LEU A 172 -8.20 -0.56 0.05
C LEU A 172 -6.95 -0.45 -0.83
N GLY A 173 -6.32 0.72 -0.87
CA GLY A 173 -5.06 0.91 -1.57
C GLY A 173 -3.94 0.03 -1.02
N ASN A 174 -3.79 -0.05 0.31
CA ASN A 174 -2.79 -0.91 0.94
C ASN A 174 -3.09 -2.40 0.73
N VAL A 175 -4.35 -2.81 0.80
CA VAL A 175 -4.78 -4.18 0.46
C VAL A 175 -4.40 -4.52 -0.98
N LEU A 176 -4.68 -3.63 -1.93
CA LEU A 176 -4.30 -3.84 -3.34
C LEU A 176 -2.80 -3.99 -3.52
N VAL A 177 -2.01 -3.13 -2.89
CA VAL A 177 -0.54 -3.21 -2.92
C VAL A 177 -0.06 -4.57 -2.39
N LEU A 178 -0.60 -5.04 -1.27
CA LEU A 178 -0.19 -6.30 -0.67
C LEU A 178 -0.69 -7.53 -1.44
N LEU A 179 -1.90 -7.50 -2.00
CA LEU A 179 -2.43 -8.56 -2.85
C LEU A 179 -1.64 -8.71 -4.15
N LEU A 180 -0.97 -7.65 -4.61
CA LEU A 180 -0.02 -7.72 -5.72
C LEU A 180 1.36 -8.18 -5.23
N ALA A 181 1.89 -7.56 -4.17
CA ALA A 181 3.26 -7.78 -3.73
C ALA A 181 3.49 -9.20 -3.20
N VAL A 182 2.63 -9.72 -2.32
CA VAL A 182 2.87 -11.01 -1.65
C VAL A 182 2.94 -12.17 -2.64
N PRO A 183 1.99 -12.34 -3.59
CA PRO A 183 2.10 -13.39 -4.62
C PRO A 183 3.37 -13.24 -5.48
N LEU A 184 3.72 -12.02 -5.88
CA LEU A 184 4.88 -11.77 -6.74
C LEU A 184 6.22 -12.04 -6.04
N LEU A 185 6.31 -11.80 -4.73
CA LEU A 185 7.52 -12.03 -3.95
C LEU A 185 7.68 -13.49 -3.54
N THR A 186 6.59 -14.16 -3.19
CA THR A 186 6.62 -15.48 -2.54
C THR A 186 6.33 -16.64 -3.50
N GLY A 187 5.70 -16.37 -4.64
CA GLY A 187 5.23 -17.39 -5.58
C GLY A 187 4.23 -18.39 -4.98
N SER A 188 3.72 -18.14 -3.76
CA SER A 188 2.94 -19.11 -2.99
C SER A 188 1.45 -19.12 -3.33
N SER A 189 1.00 -18.13 -4.10
CA SER A 189 -0.32 -18.07 -4.73
C SER A 189 -0.20 -17.26 -6.01
N THR A 190 -1.16 -17.41 -6.92
CA THR A 190 -1.30 -16.57 -8.11
C THR A 190 -2.08 -15.29 -7.79
N LEU A 191 -1.92 -14.25 -8.63
CA LEU A 191 -2.76 -13.06 -8.54
C LEU A 191 -4.25 -13.41 -8.72
N ALA A 192 -4.56 -14.33 -9.64
CA ALA A 192 -5.94 -14.77 -9.87
C ALA A 192 -6.58 -15.39 -8.63
N GLU A 193 -5.83 -16.22 -7.87
CA GLU A 193 -6.32 -16.77 -6.59
C GLU A 193 -6.51 -15.68 -5.55
N ALA A 194 -5.54 -14.77 -5.39
CA ALA A 194 -5.60 -13.67 -4.43
C ALA A 194 -6.83 -12.77 -4.66
N PHE A 195 -7.05 -12.32 -5.90
CA PHE A 195 -8.24 -11.54 -6.27
C PHE A 195 -9.52 -12.38 -6.29
N GLY A 196 -9.42 -13.68 -6.60
CA GLY A 196 -10.53 -14.63 -6.54
C GLY A 196 -11.08 -14.78 -5.12
N TRP A 197 -10.23 -14.79 -4.09
CA TRP A 197 -10.68 -14.78 -2.70
C TRP A 197 -11.43 -13.50 -2.32
N TRP A 198 -11.04 -12.36 -2.88
CA TRP A 198 -11.76 -11.10 -2.65
C TRP A 198 -13.15 -11.14 -3.29
N GLY A 199 -13.23 -11.52 -4.57
CA GLY A 199 -14.50 -11.65 -5.28
C GLY A 199 -15.43 -12.69 -4.65
N GLY A 200 -14.89 -13.83 -4.23
CA GLY A 200 -15.63 -14.87 -3.52
C GLY A 200 -16.21 -14.35 -2.20
N SER A 201 -15.41 -13.64 -1.40
CA SER A 201 -15.88 -13.06 -0.13
C SER A 201 -17.01 -12.06 -0.32
N LEU A 202 -16.92 -11.22 -1.36
CA LEU A 202 -17.98 -10.28 -1.73
C LEU A 202 -19.26 -10.99 -2.18
N SER A 203 -19.13 -12.04 -2.98
CA SER A 203 -20.26 -12.85 -3.42
C SER A 203 -20.95 -13.52 -2.23
N ASP A 204 -20.18 -14.06 -1.28
CA ASP A 204 -20.71 -14.71 -0.08
C ASP A 204 -21.49 -13.72 0.80
N MET A 205 -20.95 -12.51 1.01
CA MET A 205 -21.63 -11.44 1.72
C MET A 205 -22.93 -11.02 1.01
N GLY A 206 -22.90 -10.92 -0.32
CA GLY A 206 -24.07 -10.60 -1.13
C GLY A 206 -25.18 -11.65 -1.01
N ARG A 207 -24.81 -12.94 -1.07
CA ARG A 207 -25.76 -14.05 -0.89
C ARG A 207 -26.36 -14.07 0.52
N TRP A 208 -25.54 -13.82 1.55
CA TRP A 208 -26.01 -13.71 2.93
C TRP A 208 -27.00 -12.55 3.11
N ALA A 209 -26.68 -11.37 2.59
CA ALA A 209 -27.56 -10.20 2.67
C ALA A 209 -28.89 -10.44 1.94
N TRP A 210 -28.84 -11.04 0.75
CA TRP A 210 -30.03 -11.40 -0.01
C TRP A 210 -30.92 -12.39 0.74
N ALA A 211 -30.34 -13.45 1.30
CA ALA A 211 -31.09 -14.46 2.08
C ALA A 211 -31.82 -13.83 3.28
N GLY A 212 -31.15 -12.91 4.00
CA GLY A 212 -31.75 -12.18 5.11
C GLY A 212 -32.91 -11.29 4.68
N ILE A 213 -32.77 -10.58 3.56
CA ILE A 213 -33.84 -9.73 3.01
C ILE A 213 -35.01 -10.59 2.51
N SER A 214 -34.74 -11.68 1.79
CA SER A 214 -35.80 -12.55 1.27
C SER A 214 -36.65 -13.17 2.38
N GLY A 215 -36.06 -13.51 3.53
CA GLY A 215 -36.81 -14.02 4.68
C GLY A 215 -37.69 -12.98 5.38
N ILE A 216 -37.50 -11.69 5.10
CA ILE A 216 -38.36 -10.60 5.60
C ILE A 216 -39.46 -10.27 4.57
N ILE A 217 -39.12 -10.31 3.28
CA ILE A 217 -40.05 -9.97 2.18
C ILE A 217 -41.03 -11.13 1.90
N HIS A 218 -40.57 -12.37 2.05
CA HIS A 218 -41.36 -13.59 1.89
C HIS A 218 -41.32 -14.40 3.20
N PRO A 219 -42.02 -13.96 4.25
CA PRO A 219 -42.05 -14.64 5.54
C PRO A 219 -42.71 -16.02 5.49
#